data_AF-A0A1F5V4S1-F1
#
_entry.id   AF-A0A1F5V4S1-F1
#
_cell.length_a   1.000
_cell.length_b   1.000
_cell.length_c   1.000
_cell.angle_alpha   90.00
_cell.angle_beta   90.00
_cell.angle_gamma   90.00
#
_symmetry.space_group_name_H-M   'P 1'
#
loop_
_entity.id
_entity.type
_entity.pdbx_description
1 polymer ?
#
loop_
_entity_poly.entity_id
_entity_poly.type
_entity_poly.pdbx_seq_one_letter_code
_entity_poly.pdbx_strand_id
1 'polypeptide(L)'
;MIVKAEEMANMSMCEILENAIQKEIDAFDYYNTAAKYVGNEKIKSLLLTLATIEEGHRKQLEGHLTELKAHDELCGAMTLRYEKG
;
A
#
# COMPACT_ATOMS: atom_id res chain seq x y z
N MET A 1 2.07 8.32 15.00
CA MET A 1 2.94 8.98 14.01
C MET A 1 2.02 9.66 13.00
N ILE A 2 1.92 10.98 13.04
CA ILE A 2 1.14 11.77 12.07
C ILE A 2 2.19 12.32 11.11
N VAL A 3 2.33 11.70 9.93
CA VAL A 3 2.99 12.41 8.81
C VAL A 3 2.14 13.65 8.55
N LYS A 4 2.79 14.81 8.56
CA LYS A 4 2.07 16.08 8.42
C LYS A 4 1.46 16.11 7.02
N ALA A 5 0.24 16.65 6.89
CA ALA A 5 -0.45 16.75 5.60
C ALA A 5 0.41 17.46 4.51
N GLU A 6 1.32 18.34 4.95
CA GLU A 6 2.30 19.03 4.11
C GLU A 6 3.38 18.11 3.52
N GLU A 7 3.76 17.02 4.20
CA GLU A 7 4.74 16.05 3.69
C GLU A 7 4.13 15.16 2.60
N MET A 8 2.85 14.80 2.72
CA MET A 8 2.12 14.06 1.68
C MET A 8 1.98 14.86 0.37
N ALA A 9 1.93 16.19 0.43
CA ALA A 9 1.75 17.04 -0.75
C ALA A 9 2.99 17.07 -1.67
N ASN A 10 4.17 16.71 -1.15
CA ASN A 10 5.43 16.70 -1.90
C ASN A 10 5.88 15.28 -2.31
N MET A 11 5.11 14.24 -2.00
CA MET A 11 5.42 12.86 -2.40
C MET A 11 4.97 12.60 -3.83
N SER A 12 5.76 11.82 -4.57
CA SER A 12 5.32 11.23 -5.82
C SER A 12 4.16 10.25 -5.59
N MET A 13 3.35 10.03 -6.62
CA MET A 13 2.24 9.08 -6.52
C MET A 13 2.71 7.65 -6.19
N CYS A 14 3.91 7.26 -6.65
CA CYS A 14 4.55 6.00 -6.27
C CYS A 14 4.82 5.92 -4.76
N GLU A 15 5.41 6.96 -4.18
CA GLU A 15 5.70 7.00 -2.73
C GLU A 15 4.42 7.01 -1.90
N ILE A 16 3.35 7.66 -2.38
CA ILE A 16 2.04 7.63 -1.72
C ILE A 16 1.47 6.20 -1.69
N LEU A 17 1.54 5.50 -2.83
CA LEU A 17 1.08 4.12 -2.92
C LEU A 17 1.93 3.16 -2.07
N GLU A 18 3.25 3.32 -2.06
CA GLU A 18 4.15 2.53 -1.22
C GLU A 18 3.86 2.75 0.28
N ASN A 19 3.59 3.99 0.69
CA ASN A 19 3.17 4.28 2.06
C ASN A 19 1.82 3.64 2.40
N ALA A 20 0.84 3.71 1.48
CA ALA A 20 -0.45 3.07 1.66
C ALA A 20 -0.31 1.54 1.80
N ILE A 21 0.50 0.89 0.97
CA ILE A 21 0.80 -0.54 1.05
C ILE A 21 1.38 -0.90 2.42
N GLN A 22 2.34 -0.10 2.92
CA GLN A 22 2.93 -0.35 4.23
C GLN A 22 1.88 -0.26 5.36
N LYS A 23 0.93 0.67 5.26
CA LYS A 23 -0.16 0.78 6.24
C LYS A 23 -1.08 -0.44 6.23
N GLU A 24 -1.37 -1.02 5.06
CA GLU A 24 -2.15 -2.25 4.97
C GLU A 24 -1.40 -3.45 5.60
N ILE A 25 -0.07 -3.51 5.43
CA ILE A 25 0.78 -4.52 6.08
C ILE A 25 0.73 -4.36 7.60
N ASP A 26 0.93 -3.13 8.09
CA ASP A 26 0.91 -2.84 9.53
C ASP A 26 -0.45 -3.16 10.15
N ALA A 27 -1.55 -2.86 9.46
CA ALA A 27 -2.91 -3.17 9.90
C ALA A 27 -3.18 -4.69 9.90
N PHE A 28 -2.76 -5.40 8.85
CA PHE A 28 -2.83 -6.87 8.79
C PHE A 28 -2.13 -7.52 9.98
N ASP A 29 -0.89 -7.11 10.26
CA ASP A 29 -0.10 -7.65 11.37
C ASP A 29 -0.69 -7.27 12.73
N TYR A 30 -1.21 -6.05 12.86
CA TYR A 30 -1.91 -5.59 14.05
C TYR A 30 -3.12 -6.47 14.37
N TYR A 31 -4.01 -6.69 13.40
CA TYR A 31 -5.22 -7.50 13.63
C TYR A 31 -4.90 -8.96 13.91
N ASN A 32 -3.94 -9.56 13.20
CA ASN A 32 -3.48 -10.92 13.47
C ASN A 32 -2.86 -11.06 14.86
N THR A 33 -2.12 -10.04 15.29
CA THR A 33 -1.51 -10.02 16.62
C THR A 33 -2.58 -9.86 17.69
N ALA A 34 -3.50 -8.91 17.54
CA ALA A 34 -4.63 -8.71 18.45
C ALA A 34 -5.50 -9.99 18.60
N ALA A 35 -5.73 -10.71 17.50
CA ALA A 35 -6.51 -11.96 17.51
C ALA A 35 -5.90 -13.05 18.41
N LYS A 36 -4.59 -13.01 18.69
CA LYS A 36 -3.90 -13.95 19.59
C LYS A 36 -4.16 -13.67 21.08
N TYR A 37 -4.53 -12.44 21.43
CA TYR A 37 -4.68 -12.01 22.82
C TYR A 37 -6.12 -11.93 23.30
N VAL A 38 -7.10 -12.06 22.40
CA VAL A 38 -8.53 -12.03 22.76
C VAL A 38 -9.03 -13.42 23.14
N GLY A 39 -9.72 -13.52 24.28
CA GLY A 39 -10.34 -14.78 24.73
C GLY A 39 -11.73 -15.04 24.14
N ASN A 40 -12.34 -14.05 23.49
CA ASN A 40 -13.68 -14.17 22.90
C ASN A 40 -13.57 -14.58 21.41
N GLU A 41 -14.13 -15.74 21.08
CA GLU A 41 -14.07 -16.29 19.71
C GLU A 41 -14.74 -15.41 18.64
N LYS A 42 -15.80 -14.66 18.99
CA LYS A 42 -16.45 -13.75 18.02
C LYS A 42 -15.52 -12.57 17.70
N ILE A 43 -14.85 -12.02 18.70
CA ILE A 43 -13.89 -10.92 18.52
C ILE A 43 -12.68 -11.41 17.74
N LYS A 44 -12.18 -12.62 18.04
CA LYS A 44 -11.10 -13.26 17.28
C LYS A 44 -11.45 -13.41 15.80
N SER A 45 -12.64 -13.94 15.50
CA SER A 45 -13.11 -14.11 14.13
C SER A 45 -13.23 -12.77 13.39
N LEU A 46 -13.69 -11.72 14.06
CA LEU A 46 -13.77 -10.37 13.50
C LEU A 46 -12.37 -9.84 13.16
N LEU A 47 -11.41 -9.94 14.09
CA LEU A 47 -10.03 -9.48 13.86
C LEU A 47 -9.36 -10.23 12.71
N LEU A 48 -9.54 -11.55 12.62
CA LEU A 48 -9.01 -12.33 11.49
C LEU A 48 -9.67 -11.93 10.17
N THR A 49 -10.96 -11.60 10.17
CA THR A 49 -11.67 -11.11 8.99
C THR A 49 -11.12 -9.75 8.54
N LEU A 50 -10.87 -8.84 9.49
CA LEU A 50 -10.25 -7.54 9.20
C LEU A 50 -8.85 -7.73 8.61
N ALA A 51 -8.02 -8.63 9.16
CA ALA A 51 -6.74 -8.96 8.57
C ALA A 51 -6.89 -9.45 7.11
N THR A 52 -7.81 -10.36 6.82
CA THR A 52 -8.04 -10.82 5.44
C THR A 52 -8.47 -9.68 4.50
N ILE A 53 -9.23 -8.70 4.99
CA ILE A 53 -9.62 -7.51 4.21
C ILE A 53 -8.39 -6.68 3.83
N GLU A 54 -7.49 -6.38 4.78
CA GLU A 54 -6.30 -5.56 4.50
C GLU A 54 -5.33 -6.26 3.53
N GLU A 55 -5.27 -7.60 3.55
CA GLU A 55 -4.53 -8.34 2.51
C GLU A 55 -5.12 -8.10 1.10
N GLY A 56 -6.45 -8.00 0.99
CA GLY A 56 -7.13 -7.66 -0.26
C GLY A 56 -6.81 -6.24 -0.72
N HIS A 57 -6.85 -5.27 0.18
CA HIS A 57 -6.46 -3.88 -0.11
C HIS A 57 -5.01 -3.78 -0.55
N ARG A 58 -4.08 -4.45 0.16
CA ARG A 58 -2.66 -4.50 -0.20
C ARG A 58 -2.45 -4.95 -1.64
N LYS A 59 -3.07 -6.07 -2.05
CA LYS A 59 -2.96 -6.61 -3.42
C LYS A 59 -3.46 -5.64 -4.49
N GLN A 60 -4.55 -4.90 -4.21
CA GLN A 60 -5.06 -3.89 -5.14
C GLN A 60 -4.07 -2.72 -5.29
N LEU A 61 -3.51 -2.24 -4.18
CA LEU A 61 -2.54 -1.15 -4.19
C LEU A 61 -1.23 -1.55 -4.88
N GLU A 62 -0.75 -2.78 -4.66
CA GLU A 62 0.41 -3.35 -5.37
C GLU A 62 0.19 -3.41 -6.89
N GLY A 63 -1.04 -3.74 -7.31
CA GLY A 63 -1.45 -3.69 -8.72
C GLY A 63 -1.33 -2.29 -9.31
N HIS A 64 -1.93 -1.28 -8.65
CA HIS A 64 -1.83 0.11 -9.10
C HIS A 64 -0.39 0.64 -9.12
N LEU A 65 0.44 0.27 -8.14
CA LEU A 65 1.85 0.67 -8.11
C LEU A 65 2.62 0.08 -9.29
N THR A 66 2.34 -1.18 -9.65
CA THR A 66 2.95 -1.85 -10.79
C THR A 66 2.56 -1.17 -12.10
N GLU A 67 1.29 -0.85 -12.30
CA GLU A 67 0.79 -0.13 -13.47
C GLU A 67 1.42 1.27 -13.58
N LEU A 68 1.53 1.98 -12.46
CA LEU A 68 2.10 3.33 -12.42
C LEU A 68 3.60 3.33 -12.77
N LYS A 69 4.37 2.40 -12.21
CA LYS A 69 5.80 2.24 -12.54
C LYS A 69 6.01 1.87 -14.01
N ALA A 70 5.16 1.00 -14.55
CA ALA A 70 5.22 0.63 -15.97
C ALA A 70 4.95 1.83 -16.90
N HIS A 71 4.03 2.73 -16.53
CA HIS A 71 3.76 3.95 -17.30
C HIS A 71 4.93 4.95 -17.23
N ASP A 72 5.57 5.09 -16.07
CA ASP A 72 6.70 6.01 -15.88
C ASP A 72 7.95 5.56 -16.67
N GLU A 73 8.26 4.26 -16.64
CA GLU A 73 9.35 3.68 -17.45
C GLU A 73 9.10 3.82 -18.96
N LEU A 74 7.84 3.73 -19.40
CA LEU A 74 7.46 3.96 -20.80
C LEU A 74 7.73 5.42 -21.22
N CYS A 75 7.44 6.38 -20.35
CA CYS A 75 7.67 7.81 -20.59
C CYS A 75 9.17 8.12 -20.65
N GLY A 76 9.97 7.57 -19.73
CA GLY A 76 11.44 7.71 -19.75
C GLY A 76 12.10 7.11 -21.00
N ALA A 77 11.61 5.97 -21.48
CA ALA A 77 12.11 5.32 -22.69
C ALA A 77 11.78 6.11 -23.98
N MET A 78 10.69 6.88 -24.02
CA MET A 78 10.37 7.74 -25.17
C MET A 78 11.27 8.97 -25.26
N THR A 79 11.62 9.59 -24.13
CA THR A 79 12.46 10.81 -24.11
C THR A 79 13.86 10.56 -24.67
N LEU A 80 14.46 9.41 -24.33
CA LEU A 80 15.77 9.00 -24.86
C LEU A 80 15.78 8.75 -26.38
N ARG A 81 14.62 8.45 -26.98
CA ARG A 81 14.49 8.29 -28.44
C ARG A 81 14.35 9.62 -29.18
N TYR A 82 13.82 10.66 -28.53
CA TYR A 82 13.64 11.98 -29.13
C TYR A 82 14.97 12.78 -29.16
N GLU A 83 15.87 12.57 -28.20
CA GLU A 83 17.16 13.27 -28.13
C GLU A 83 18.27 12.68 -29.04
N LYS A 84 18.03 11.50 -29.65
CA LYS A 84 18.96 10.84 -30.59
C LYS A 84 18.54 10.95 -32.06
N GLY A 85 17.56 11.80 -32.38
CA GLY A 85 17.09 12.06 -33.74
C GLY A 85 17.70 13.31 -34.36
#